data_AF-A0A2S0QY12-F1
#
_entry.id   AF-A0A2S0QY12-F1
#
_cell.length_a   1.000
_cell.length_b   1.000
_cell.length_c   1.000
_cell.angle_alpha   90.00
_cell.angle_beta   90.00
_cell.angle_gamma   90.00
#
_symmetry.space_group_name_H-M   'P 1'
#
loop_
_entity.id
_entity.type
_entity.pdbx_description
1 polymer ?
#
loop_
_entity_poly.entity_id
_entity_poly.type
_entity_poly.pdbx_seq_one_letter_code
_entity_poly.pdbx_strand_id
1 'polypeptide(L)'
;MKCSGRLRSAWAAFLLAAIPALAAAQTGAAVCGALDNHYGPFDYRRSSAENLNLVERAHFTPAVENLIKGNTSMGPGGDLNYTLHVFPNHHRALMAMMKLALRENRSRPKDSKWTMACWFDRGERFAPDDAMVKIIHGLYLIKTGKPAEASRKLDQARALAPMDANAYYNLGLGYFDLEEYDKALESAHAAYAQGFPLPGLRDKLRAVGRWAEPAPVEPSNAE
;
A
#
# COMPACT_ATOMS: atom_id res chain seq x y z
N MET A 1 -52.58 -66.91 26.83
CA MET A 1 -51.13 -66.62 26.89
C MET A 1 -50.70 -65.94 25.58
N LYS A 2 -49.79 -64.96 25.67
CA LYS A 2 -49.11 -64.16 24.63
C LYS A 2 -49.90 -62.94 24.11
N CYS A 3 -49.70 -61.75 24.66
CA CYS A 3 -48.57 -60.79 24.56
C CYS A 3 -48.72 -59.80 23.40
N SER A 4 -49.14 -58.59 23.78
CA SER A 4 -49.19 -57.35 23.00
C SER A 4 -47.79 -56.78 22.72
N GLY A 5 -47.49 -56.44 21.47
CA GLY A 5 -46.34 -55.63 21.09
C GLY A 5 -46.78 -54.34 20.40
N ARG A 6 -46.71 -53.20 21.10
CA ARG A 6 -46.81 -51.86 20.49
C ARG A 6 -45.40 -51.42 20.11
N LEU A 7 -45.15 -51.22 18.82
CA LEU A 7 -43.93 -50.59 18.30
C LEU A 7 -43.98 -49.09 18.63
N ARG A 8 -43.01 -48.60 19.42
CA ARG A 8 -42.78 -47.16 19.62
C ARG A 8 -41.69 -46.70 18.66
N SER A 9 -42.05 -45.85 17.70
CA SER A 9 -41.12 -45.18 16.80
C SER A 9 -40.37 -44.09 17.58
N ALA A 10 -39.07 -44.28 17.82
CA ALA A 10 -38.21 -43.25 18.39
C ALA A 10 -37.72 -42.34 17.25
N TRP A 11 -38.15 -41.08 17.26
CA TRP A 11 -37.61 -40.05 16.38
C TRP A 11 -36.30 -39.53 16.99
N ALA A 12 -35.17 -39.94 16.42
CA ALA A 12 -33.87 -39.39 16.79
C ALA A 12 -33.72 -38.01 16.13
N ALA A 13 -33.84 -36.94 16.93
CA ALA A 13 -33.52 -35.59 16.49
C ALA A 13 -32.00 -35.45 16.35
N PHE A 14 -31.49 -35.47 15.12
CA PHE A 14 -30.12 -35.09 14.80
C PHE A 14 -29.99 -33.57 14.89
N LEU A 15 -29.49 -33.06 16.01
CA LEU A 15 -29.01 -31.69 16.13
C LEU A 15 -27.72 -31.57 15.31
N LEU A 16 -27.80 -31.06 14.07
CA LEU A 16 -26.64 -30.58 13.34
C LEU A 16 -26.10 -29.34 14.06
N ALA A 17 -25.06 -29.53 14.87
CA ALA A 17 -24.24 -28.43 15.34
C ALA A 17 -23.48 -27.84 14.14
N ALA A 18 -23.92 -26.69 13.64
CA ALA A 18 -23.18 -25.92 12.66
C ALA A 18 -21.91 -25.38 13.34
N ILE A 19 -20.77 -26.01 13.08
CA ILE A 19 -19.46 -25.49 13.49
C ILE A 19 -19.18 -24.27 12.60
N PRO A 20 -19.02 -23.06 13.17
CA PRO A 20 -18.62 -21.92 12.37
C PRO A 20 -17.19 -22.17 11.89
N ALA A 21 -17.00 -22.20 10.58
CA ALA A 21 -15.66 -22.23 10.00
C ALA A 21 -14.95 -20.93 10.39
N LEU A 22 -14.03 -21.00 11.36
CA LEU A 22 -13.05 -19.95 11.54
C LEU A 22 -12.22 -19.89 10.25
N ALA A 23 -12.52 -18.92 9.40
CA ALA A 23 -11.62 -18.51 8.33
C ALA A 23 -10.35 -17.98 9.00
N ALA A 24 -9.38 -18.87 9.22
CA ALA A 24 -8.05 -18.46 9.63
C ALA A 24 -7.52 -17.52 8.53
N ALA A 25 -7.28 -16.26 8.88
CA ALA A 25 -6.57 -15.33 8.02
C ALA A 25 -5.19 -15.95 7.75
N GLN A 26 -5.02 -16.57 6.58
CA GLN A 26 -3.72 -17.09 6.19
C GLN A 26 -2.72 -15.95 6.24
N THR A 27 -1.60 -16.17 6.92
CA THR A 27 -0.55 -15.16 7.03
C THR A 27 -0.08 -14.79 5.62
N GLY A 28 0.27 -13.52 5.40
CA GLY A 28 0.68 -13.04 4.08
C GLY A 28 1.80 -13.85 3.43
N ALA A 29 2.67 -14.48 4.22
CA ALA A 29 3.71 -15.39 3.74
C ALA A 29 3.16 -16.66 3.04
N ALA A 30 2.04 -17.21 3.51
CA ALA A 30 1.42 -18.38 2.91
C ALA A 30 0.82 -18.09 1.52
N VAL A 31 0.40 -16.84 1.28
CA VAL A 31 -0.27 -16.42 0.04
C VAL A 31 0.69 -15.70 -0.92
N CYS A 32 1.59 -14.88 -0.40
CA CYS A 32 2.47 -13.99 -1.16
C CYS A 32 3.95 -14.42 -1.11
N GLY A 33 4.21 -15.60 -0.57
CA GLY A 33 5.52 -16.24 -0.52
C GLY A 33 6.47 -15.61 0.49
N ALA A 34 7.59 -16.31 0.70
CA ALA A 34 8.69 -15.87 1.53
C ALA A 34 9.47 -14.71 0.86
N LEU A 35 10.19 -13.95 1.68
CA LEU A 35 10.96 -12.77 1.26
C LEU A 35 12.40 -13.12 0.89
N ASP A 36 12.79 -14.39 0.95
CA ASP A 36 14.13 -14.86 0.60
C ASP A 36 14.47 -14.52 -0.84
N ASN A 37 15.70 -14.06 -1.04
CA ASN A 37 16.25 -13.74 -2.34
C ASN A 37 17.75 -14.01 -2.34
N HIS A 38 18.29 -14.40 -3.49
CA HIS A 38 19.74 -14.64 -3.62
C HIS A 38 20.55 -13.33 -3.54
N TYR A 39 19.94 -12.23 -3.97
CA TYR A 39 20.50 -10.89 -3.87
C TYR A 39 19.45 -9.93 -3.27
N GLY A 40 19.67 -9.49 -2.03
CA GLY A 40 18.66 -8.82 -1.21
C GLY A 40 17.84 -9.83 -0.37
N PRO A 41 16.65 -9.45 0.14
CA PRO A 41 16.03 -8.14 0.01
C PRO A 41 16.77 -7.06 0.83
N PHE A 42 16.80 -5.83 0.32
CA PHE A 42 17.37 -4.66 0.98
C PHE A 42 16.30 -3.63 1.29
N ASP A 43 16.51 -2.83 2.34
CA ASP A 43 15.66 -1.68 2.65
C ASP A 43 16.04 -0.50 1.76
N TYR A 44 15.10 -0.09 0.91
CA TYR A 44 15.25 1.03 -0.02
C TYR A 44 15.70 2.32 0.69
N ARG A 45 15.26 2.53 1.93
CA ARG A 45 15.57 3.74 2.72
C ARG A 45 16.98 3.72 3.30
N ARG A 46 17.63 2.55 3.35
CA ARG A 46 18.91 2.32 4.05
C ARG A 46 19.98 1.66 3.18
N SER A 47 19.65 1.30 1.95
CA SER A 47 20.56 0.63 1.02
C SER A 47 21.76 1.50 0.66
N SER A 48 22.91 0.87 0.41
CA SER A 48 24.05 1.57 -0.16
C SER A 48 23.71 2.10 -1.57
N ALA A 49 24.34 3.22 -1.93
CA ALA A 49 24.21 3.79 -3.27
C ALA A 49 24.67 2.82 -4.36
N GLU A 50 25.67 1.98 -4.07
CA GLU A 50 26.15 0.94 -4.99
C GLU A 50 25.09 -0.13 -5.27
N ASN A 51 24.49 -0.71 -4.21
CA ASN A 51 23.45 -1.73 -4.36
C ASN A 51 22.23 -1.17 -5.09
N LEU A 52 21.83 0.05 -4.75
CA LEU A 52 20.70 0.73 -5.39
C LEU A 52 21.00 0.99 -6.87
N ASN A 53 22.16 1.57 -7.18
CA ASN A 53 22.55 1.88 -8.55
C ASN A 53 22.69 0.62 -9.41
N LEU A 54 23.24 -0.48 -8.87
CA LEU A 54 23.37 -1.76 -9.57
C LEU A 54 22.02 -2.27 -10.08
N VAL A 55 20.97 -2.16 -9.26
CA VAL A 55 19.63 -2.62 -9.62
C VAL A 55 18.92 -1.58 -10.48
N GLU A 56 18.90 -0.30 -10.09
CA GLU A 56 18.14 0.72 -10.82
C GLU A 56 18.66 0.91 -12.25
N ARG A 57 19.98 0.88 -12.48
CA ARG A 57 20.55 1.01 -13.83
C ARG A 57 20.14 -0.13 -14.76
N ALA A 58 19.87 -1.31 -14.20
CA ALA A 58 19.56 -2.52 -14.96
C ALA A 58 18.04 -2.72 -15.10
N HIS A 59 17.28 -2.49 -14.02
CA HIS A 59 15.88 -2.90 -13.92
C HIS A 59 14.92 -1.76 -13.58
N PHE A 60 15.41 -0.55 -13.32
CA PHE A 60 14.55 0.59 -13.03
C PHE A 60 15.01 1.85 -13.77
N THR A 61 15.26 1.69 -15.06
CA THR A 61 15.62 2.81 -15.95
C THR A 61 14.43 3.77 -16.11
N PRO A 62 14.66 5.00 -16.61
CA PRO A 62 13.57 5.94 -16.87
C PRO A 62 12.48 5.38 -17.80
N ALA A 63 12.84 4.50 -18.74
CA ALA A 63 11.85 3.86 -19.63
C ALA A 63 10.96 2.85 -18.88
N VAL A 64 11.52 2.13 -17.90
CA VAL A 64 10.78 1.20 -17.05
C VAL A 64 9.87 1.96 -16.09
N GLU A 65 10.40 2.98 -15.39
CA GLU A 65 9.63 3.80 -14.44
C GLU A 65 8.43 4.49 -15.11
N ASN A 66 8.61 5.00 -16.33
CA ASN A 66 7.54 5.65 -17.11
C ASN A 66 6.65 4.66 -17.87
N LEU A 67 6.86 3.35 -17.69
CA LEU A 67 6.06 2.27 -18.31
C LEU A 67 6.04 2.35 -19.84
N ILE A 68 7.20 2.64 -20.44
CA ILE A 68 7.37 2.73 -21.90
C ILE A 68 7.79 1.37 -22.47
N LYS A 69 8.83 0.75 -21.91
CA LYS A 69 9.34 -0.58 -22.28
C LYS A 69 10.16 -1.20 -21.14
N GLY A 70 10.36 -2.51 -21.20
CA GLY A 70 11.34 -3.20 -20.35
C GLY A 70 12.78 -2.84 -20.75
N ASN A 71 13.71 -3.04 -19.81
CA ASN A 71 15.15 -2.89 -20.06
C ASN A 71 15.83 -4.25 -20.20
N THR A 72 15.52 -5.21 -19.32
CA THR A 72 16.04 -6.59 -19.38
C THR A 72 14.95 -7.64 -19.61
N SER A 73 13.69 -7.20 -19.61
CA SER A 73 12.52 -8.06 -19.79
C SER A 73 11.64 -7.57 -20.94
N MET A 74 10.66 -8.38 -21.35
CA MET A 74 9.78 -8.06 -22.49
C MET A 74 8.97 -6.77 -22.32
N GLY A 75 8.69 -6.39 -21.07
CA GLY A 75 7.91 -5.21 -20.73
C GLY A 75 8.29 -4.69 -19.35
N PRO A 76 7.81 -3.50 -18.94
CA PRO A 76 8.20 -2.91 -17.67
C PRO A 76 7.87 -3.80 -16.46
N GLY A 77 6.83 -4.64 -16.54
CA GLY A 77 6.41 -5.50 -15.43
C GLY A 77 7.48 -6.49 -14.96
N GLY A 78 8.30 -7.04 -15.85
CA GLY A 78 9.35 -7.99 -15.49
C GLY A 78 10.52 -7.32 -14.75
N ASP A 79 10.93 -6.14 -15.22
CA ASP A 79 11.98 -5.33 -14.61
C ASP A 79 11.53 -4.75 -13.25
N LEU A 80 10.28 -4.30 -13.15
CA LEU A 80 9.67 -3.90 -11.88
C LEU A 80 9.56 -5.07 -10.91
N ASN A 81 9.21 -6.26 -11.41
CA ASN A 81 9.16 -7.48 -10.61
C ASN A 81 10.54 -7.79 -10.00
N TYR A 82 11.61 -7.71 -10.79
CA TYR A 82 12.97 -7.92 -10.26
C TYR A 82 13.31 -6.86 -9.20
N THR A 83 13.07 -5.59 -9.51
CA THR A 83 13.36 -4.47 -8.61
C THR A 83 12.66 -4.64 -7.26
N LEU A 84 11.38 -5.04 -7.26
CA LEU A 84 10.60 -5.28 -6.03
C LEU A 84 10.93 -6.61 -5.32
N HIS A 85 11.58 -7.58 -5.98
CA HIS A 85 12.15 -8.72 -5.27
C HIS A 85 13.40 -8.31 -4.48
N VAL A 86 14.26 -7.47 -5.06
CA VAL A 86 15.49 -7.00 -4.40
C VAL A 86 15.20 -5.93 -3.35
N PHE A 87 14.21 -5.07 -3.60
CA PHE A 87 13.79 -4.00 -2.68
C PHE A 87 12.26 -4.03 -2.49
N PRO A 88 11.72 -4.85 -1.57
CA PRO A 88 10.28 -4.97 -1.37
C PRO A 88 9.58 -3.66 -1.01
N ASN A 89 10.30 -2.71 -0.41
CA ASN A 89 9.81 -1.36 -0.10
C ASN A 89 10.33 -0.27 -1.05
N HIS A 90 10.72 -0.60 -2.28
CA HIS A 90 11.15 0.42 -3.25
C HIS A 90 9.99 1.31 -3.68
N HIS A 91 9.92 2.54 -3.16
CA HIS A 91 8.75 3.41 -3.32
C HIS A 91 8.42 3.70 -4.78
N ARG A 92 9.43 4.10 -5.57
CA ARG A 92 9.26 4.43 -7.00
C ARG A 92 8.83 3.21 -7.82
N ALA A 93 9.46 2.06 -7.64
CA ALA A 93 9.10 0.83 -8.35
C ALA A 93 7.71 0.31 -7.94
N LEU A 94 7.33 0.43 -6.67
CA LEU A 94 6.00 0.03 -6.19
C LEU A 94 4.91 0.93 -6.78
N MET A 95 5.16 2.24 -6.83
CA MET A 95 4.30 3.22 -7.50
C MET A 95 4.18 2.94 -9.01
N ALA A 96 5.28 2.61 -9.69
CA ALA A 96 5.27 2.25 -11.10
C ALA A 96 4.50 0.94 -11.37
N MET A 97 4.70 -0.10 -10.54
CA MET A 97 3.95 -1.36 -10.63
C MET A 97 2.45 -1.14 -10.39
N MET A 98 2.08 -0.30 -9.42
CA MET A 98 0.69 0.12 -9.20
C MET A 98 0.10 0.80 -10.45
N LYS A 99 0.82 1.78 -11.03
CA LYS A 99 0.38 2.47 -12.25
C LYS A 99 0.22 1.50 -13.43
N LEU A 100 1.09 0.50 -13.54
CA LEU A 100 0.98 -0.53 -14.57
C LEU A 100 -0.27 -1.40 -14.36
N ALA A 101 -0.52 -1.87 -13.14
CA ALA A 101 -1.75 -2.59 -12.78
C ALA A 101 -3.02 -1.81 -13.16
N LEU A 102 -3.06 -0.53 -12.82
CA LEU A 102 -4.20 0.34 -13.13
C LEU A 102 -4.36 0.56 -14.64
N ARG A 103 -3.25 0.80 -15.37
CA ARG A 103 -3.27 0.99 -16.84
C ARG A 103 -3.77 -0.27 -17.56
N GLU A 104 -3.34 -1.44 -17.10
CA GLU A 104 -3.74 -2.72 -17.70
C GLU A 104 -5.11 -3.21 -17.21
N ASN A 105 -5.68 -2.56 -16.19
CA ASN A 105 -6.86 -3.00 -15.46
C ASN A 105 -6.72 -4.44 -14.93
N ARG A 106 -5.59 -4.73 -14.29
CA ARG A 106 -5.25 -6.07 -13.75
C ARG A 106 -4.72 -5.96 -12.34
N SER A 107 -5.17 -6.86 -11.46
CA SER A 107 -4.63 -6.99 -10.10
C SER A 107 -3.20 -7.56 -10.11
N ARG A 108 -2.84 -8.35 -11.12
CA ARG A 108 -1.48 -8.82 -11.41
C ARG A 108 -1.05 -8.31 -12.78
N PRO A 109 -0.17 -7.30 -12.83
CA PRO A 109 0.36 -6.79 -14.09
C PRO A 109 1.02 -7.89 -14.94
N LYS A 110 1.05 -7.69 -16.26
CA LYS A 110 1.79 -8.57 -17.17
C LYS A 110 3.26 -8.66 -16.74
N ASP A 111 3.82 -9.86 -16.84
CA ASP A 111 5.20 -10.19 -16.45
C ASP A 111 5.52 -9.99 -14.95
N SER A 112 4.51 -9.70 -14.13
CA SER A 112 4.64 -9.67 -12.66
C SER A 112 4.34 -11.03 -12.05
N LYS A 113 5.20 -11.47 -11.12
CA LYS A 113 5.01 -12.71 -10.37
C LYS A 113 3.81 -12.63 -9.43
N TRP A 114 3.59 -11.47 -8.82
CA TRP A 114 2.58 -11.29 -7.78
C TRP A 114 1.54 -10.22 -8.11
N THR A 115 0.37 -10.34 -7.47
CA THR A 115 -0.65 -9.30 -7.49
C THR A 115 -0.17 -8.05 -6.72
N MET A 116 -0.82 -6.91 -6.95
CA MET A 116 -0.60 -5.70 -6.14
C MET A 116 -0.81 -5.95 -4.65
N ALA A 117 -1.84 -6.73 -4.29
CA ALA A 117 -2.06 -7.10 -2.89
C ALA A 117 -0.84 -7.81 -2.29
N CYS A 118 -0.20 -8.70 -3.06
CA CYS A 118 1.01 -9.37 -2.61
C CYS A 118 2.25 -8.48 -2.64
N TRP A 119 2.37 -7.53 -3.56
CA TRP A 119 3.45 -6.55 -3.50
C TRP A 119 3.37 -5.66 -2.26
N PHE A 120 2.16 -5.20 -1.91
CA PHE A 120 1.95 -4.42 -0.69
C PHE A 120 2.20 -5.27 0.57
N ASP A 121 1.69 -6.50 0.62
CA ASP A 121 1.97 -7.41 1.74
C ASP A 121 3.48 -7.62 1.92
N ARG A 122 4.21 -7.89 0.83
CA ARG A 122 5.66 -8.09 0.90
C ARG A 122 6.40 -6.84 1.37
N GLY A 123 6.05 -5.67 0.86
CA GLY A 123 6.64 -4.41 1.28
C GLY A 123 6.36 -4.08 2.75
N GLU A 124 5.11 -4.25 3.20
CA GLU A 124 4.70 -3.99 4.58
C GLU A 124 5.26 -5.01 5.58
N ARG A 125 5.40 -6.29 5.19
CA ARG A 125 6.08 -7.30 6.03
C ARG A 125 7.58 -7.04 6.14
N PHE A 126 8.19 -6.59 5.05
CA PHE A 126 9.62 -6.32 5.00
C PHE A 126 9.99 -5.05 5.78
N ALA A 127 9.24 -3.97 5.60
CA ALA A 127 9.45 -2.69 6.28
C ALA A 127 8.14 -2.19 6.91
N PRO A 128 7.73 -2.72 8.07
CA PRO A 128 6.46 -2.37 8.71
C PRO A 128 6.38 -0.91 9.18
N ASP A 129 7.53 -0.27 9.38
CA ASP A 129 7.69 1.15 9.75
C ASP A 129 7.80 2.09 8.54
N ASP A 130 7.65 1.58 7.31
CA ASP A 130 7.70 2.40 6.11
C ASP A 130 6.33 3.00 5.79
N ALA A 131 6.18 4.29 6.10
CA ALA A 131 4.95 5.04 5.84
C ALA A 131 4.65 5.15 4.34
N MET A 132 5.68 5.28 3.48
CA MET A 132 5.48 5.48 2.04
C MET A 132 4.89 4.24 1.38
N VAL A 133 5.26 3.03 1.82
CA VAL A 133 4.62 1.78 1.33
C VAL A 133 3.11 1.79 1.63
N LYS A 134 2.72 2.19 2.84
CA LYS A 134 1.31 2.28 3.26
C LYS A 134 0.55 3.37 2.52
N ILE A 135 1.20 4.51 2.24
CA ILE A 135 0.64 5.58 1.42
C ILE A 135 0.33 5.06 0.02
N ILE A 136 1.31 4.42 -0.65
CA ILE A 136 1.12 3.87 -1.99
C ILE A 136 0.02 2.80 -1.99
N HIS A 137 -0.08 1.99 -0.94
CA HIS A 137 -1.17 1.03 -0.77
C HIS A 137 -2.54 1.73 -0.65
N GLY A 138 -2.64 2.77 0.18
CA GLY A 138 -3.86 3.58 0.30
C GLY A 138 -4.27 4.19 -1.04
N LEU A 139 -3.32 4.74 -1.81
CA LEU A 139 -3.58 5.28 -3.15
C LEU A 139 -4.10 4.21 -4.11
N TYR A 140 -3.55 2.99 -4.09
CA TYR A 140 -4.08 1.89 -4.90
C TYR A 140 -5.52 1.51 -4.51
N LEU A 141 -5.80 1.45 -3.20
CA LEU A 141 -7.12 1.13 -2.68
C LEU A 141 -8.17 2.18 -3.07
N ILE A 142 -7.80 3.47 -3.06
CA ILE A 142 -8.64 4.55 -3.60
C ILE A 142 -8.98 4.27 -5.07
N LYS A 143 -7.96 4.05 -5.91
CA LYS A 143 -8.15 3.84 -7.36
C LYS A 143 -8.86 2.54 -7.72
N THR A 144 -8.97 1.60 -6.78
CA THR A 144 -9.66 0.32 -6.96
C THR A 144 -11.00 0.22 -6.21
N GLY A 145 -11.53 1.34 -5.73
CA GLY A 145 -12.88 1.42 -5.16
C GLY A 145 -13.01 0.88 -3.74
N LYS A 146 -11.93 0.95 -2.94
CA LYS A 146 -11.87 0.46 -1.55
C LYS A 146 -11.57 1.59 -0.56
N PRO A 147 -12.40 2.65 -0.49
CA PRO A 147 -12.09 3.87 0.26
C PRO A 147 -11.93 3.64 1.77
N ALA A 148 -12.75 2.77 2.37
CA ALA A 148 -12.65 2.47 3.81
C ALA A 148 -11.34 1.75 4.18
N GLU A 149 -10.83 0.88 3.29
CA GLU A 149 -9.52 0.24 3.49
C GLU A 149 -8.39 1.25 3.28
N ALA A 150 -8.53 2.13 2.28
CA ALA A 150 -7.56 3.17 2.00
C ALA A 150 -7.37 4.13 3.17
N SER A 151 -8.48 4.64 3.74
CA SER A 151 -8.48 5.52 4.91
C SER A 151 -7.66 4.92 6.05
N ARG A 152 -7.92 3.64 6.40
CA ARG A 152 -7.13 2.93 7.42
C ARG A 152 -5.65 2.85 7.10
N LYS A 153 -5.29 2.62 5.82
CA LYS A 153 -3.88 2.57 5.41
C LYS A 153 -3.19 3.92 5.49
N LEU A 154 -3.86 5.00 5.10
CA LEU A 154 -3.33 6.36 5.25
C LEU A 154 -3.22 6.77 6.72
N ASP A 155 -4.18 6.38 7.57
CA ASP A 155 -4.09 6.62 9.02
C ASP A 155 -2.92 5.86 9.65
N GLN A 156 -2.70 4.60 9.25
CA GLN A 156 -1.51 3.85 9.67
C GLN A 156 -0.20 4.53 9.23
N ALA A 157 -0.14 5.06 8.01
CA ALA A 157 1.03 5.80 7.53
C ALA A 157 1.25 7.11 8.30
N ARG A 158 0.18 7.86 8.57
CA ARG A 158 0.23 9.11 9.35
C ARG A 158 0.68 8.85 10.79
N ALA A 159 0.24 7.76 11.41
CA ALA A 159 0.66 7.36 12.76
C ALA A 159 2.16 7.05 12.87
N LEU A 160 2.82 6.71 11.76
CA LEU A 160 4.28 6.55 11.71
C LEU A 160 5.03 7.88 11.69
N ALA A 161 4.33 9.02 11.61
CA ALA A 161 4.88 10.38 11.59
C ALA A 161 6.08 10.51 10.63
N PRO A 162 5.86 10.33 9.30
CA PRO A 162 6.97 10.37 8.35
C PRO A 162 7.71 11.70 8.44
N MET A 163 9.04 11.67 8.31
CA MET A 163 9.88 12.88 8.36
C MET A 163 10.19 13.45 6.98
N ASP A 164 9.36 13.16 5.98
CA ASP A 164 9.57 13.55 4.58
C ASP A 164 8.37 14.36 4.08
N ALA A 165 8.65 15.54 3.53
CA ALA A 165 7.68 16.42 2.92
C ALA A 165 6.89 15.73 1.79
N ASN A 166 7.53 14.84 1.01
CA ASN A 166 6.85 14.08 -0.04
C ASN A 166 5.81 13.12 0.54
N ALA A 167 6.08 12.51 1.70
CA ALA A 167 5.14 11.60 2.34
C ALA A 167 3.88 12.35 2.81
N TYR A 168 4.04 13.50 3.45
CA TYR A 168 2.90 14.34 3.83
C TYR A 168 2.13 14.87 2.63
N TYR A 169 2.80 15.26 1.54
CA TYR A 169 2.12 15.70 0.34
C TYR A 169 1.28 14.57 -0.28
N ASN A 170 1.82 13.35 -0.35
CA ASN A 170 1.09 12.19 -0.86
C ASN A 170 -0.04 11.74 0.08
N LEU A 171 0.14 11.84 1.40
CA LEU A 171 -0.94 11.65 2.38
C LEU A 171 -2.07 12.64 2.13
N GLY A 172 -1.73 13.91 1.97
CA GLY A 172 -2.71 14.97 1.74
C GLY A 172 -3.50 14.75 0.45
N LEU A 173 -2.84 14.33 -0.63
CA LEU A 173 -3.53 13.93 -1.87
C LEU A 173 -4.44 12.72 -1.66
N GLY A 174 -4.00 11.71 -0.90
CA GLY A 174 -4.80 10.52 -0.60
C GLY A 174 -6.05 10.85 0.23
N TYR A 175 -5.91 11.65 1.29
CA TYR A 175 -7.04 12.11 2.09
C TYR A 175 -7.98 13.02 1.29
N PHE A 176 -7.44 13.86 0.41
CA PHE A 176 -8.25 14.68 -0.48
C PHE A 176 -9.11 13.82 -1.42
N ASP A 177 -8.52 12.80 -2.05
CA ASP A 177 -9.23 11.86 -2.93
C ASP A 177 -10.30 11.03 -2.16
N LEU A 178 -10.19 10.93 -0.83
CA LEU A 178 -11.18 10.32 0.07
C LEU A 178 -12.21 11.31 0.64
N GLU A 179 -12.13 12.60 0.27
CA GLU A 179 -12.93 13.70 0.84
C GLU A 179 -12.74 13.91 2.35
N GLU A 180 -11.65 13.36 2.92
CA GLU A 180 -11.22 13.56 4.31
C GLU A 180 -10.43 14.88 4.43
N TYR A 181 -11.10 15.99 4.09
CA TYR A 181 -10.42 17.26 3.84
C TYR A 181 -9.68 17.84 5.03
N ASP A 182 -10.11 17.57 6.27
CA ASP A 182 -9.41 18.04 7.47
C ASP A 182 -8.03 17.38 7.59
N LYS A 183 -7.95 16.06 7.38
CA LYS A 183 -6.68 15.32 7.35
C LYS A 183 -5.82 15.73 6.15
N ALA A 184 -6.45 16.06 5.02
CA ALA A 184 -5.77 16.56 3.84
C ALA A 184 -5.11 17.92 4.10
N LEU A 185 -5.81 18.84 4.77
CA LEU A 185 -5.31 20.15 5.16
C LEU A 185 -4.13 20.04 6.13
N GLU A 186 -4.25 19.23 7.20
CA GLU A 186 -3.17 18.95 8.15
C GLU A 186 -1.92 18.43 7.43
N SER A 187 -2.10 17.47 6.52
CA SER A 187 -1.00 16.88 5.75
C SER A 187 -0.40 17.91 4.77
N ALA A 188 -1.20 18.79 4.19
CA ALA A 188 -0.72 19.87 3.33
C ALA A 188 0.15 20.86 4.12
N HIS A 189 -0.30 21.29 5.30
CA HIS A 189 0.49 22.16 6.20
C HIS A 189 1.80 21.49 6.58
N ALA A 190 1.78 20.21 6.97
CA ALA A 190 2.99 19.47 7.31
C ALA A 190 3.99 19.38 6.14
N ALA A 191 3.50 19.17 4.90
CA ALA A 191 4.33 19.15 3.71
C ALA A 191 4.95 20.54 3.42
N TYR A 192 4.13 21.59 3.46
CA TYR A 192 4.58 22.95 3.12
C TYR A 192 5.48 23.57 4.19
N ALA A 193 5.28 23.23 5.46
CA ALA A 193 6.19 23.62 6.54
C ALA A 193 7.61 23.05 6.34
N GLN A 194 7.74 21.93 5.64
CA GLN A 194 9.01 21.33 5.25
C GLN A 194 9.54 21.81 3.90
N GLY A 195 8.92 22.85 3.32
CA GLY A 195 9.35 23.45 2.06
C GLY A 195 8.94 22.67 0.80
N PHE A 196 7.92 21.81 0.87
CA PHE A 196 7.42 21.14 -0.34
C PHE A 196 7.01 22.16 -1.41
N PRO A 197 7.55 22.08 -2.64
CA PRO A 197 7.49 23.22 -3.57
C PRO A 197 6.19 23.30 -4.39
N LEU A 198 5.43 22.21 -4.53
CA LEU A 198 4.32 22.17 -5.48
C LEU A 198 3.00 22.65 -4.82
N PRO A 199 2.32 23.67 -5.38
CA PRO A 199 1.11 24.23 -4.80
C PRO A 199 -0.15 23.38 -5.03
N GLY A 200 -0.06 22.30 -5.81
CA GLY A 200 -1.23 21.58 -6.32
C GLY A 200 -2.20 21.07 -5.25
N LEU A 201 -1.71 20.61 -4.10
CA LEU A 201 -2.57 20.19 -2.98
C LEU A 201 -3.29 21.39 -2.34
N ARG A 202 -2.60 22.51 -2.12
CA ARG A 202 -3.21 23.77 -1.68
C ARG A 202 -4.28 24.23 -2.66
N ASP A 203 -4.01 24.20 -3.95
CA ASP A 203 -4.94 24.65 -4.98
C ASP A 203 -6.20 23.75 -5.02
N LYS A 204 -6.02 22.43 -4.89
CA LYS A 204 -7.13 21.47 -4.72
C LYS A 204 -8.01 21.80 -3.52
N LEU A 205 -7.40 22.06 -2.36
CA LEU A 205 -8.12 22.40 -1.13
C LEU A 205 -8.85 23.76 -1.25
N ARG A 206 -8.23 24.75 -1.88
CA ARG A 206 -8.86 26.06 -2.16
C ARG A 206 -10.08 25.91 -3.07
N ALA A 207 -9.98 25.08 -4.11
CA ALA A 207 -11.06 24.87 -5.06
C ALA A 207 -12.35 24.31 -4.43
N VAL A 208 -12.23 23.56 -3.33
CA VAL A 208 -13.37 23.01 -2.56
C VAL A 208 -13.67 23.80 -1.28
N GLY A 209 -13.04 24.96 -1.07
CA GLY A 209 -13.26 25.80 0.11
C GLY A 209 -12.75 25.21 1.43
N ARG A 210 -11.78 24.27 1.38
CA ARG A 210 -11.23 23.57 2.55
C ARG A 210 -9.78 23.96 2.88
N TRP A 211 -9.22 24.96 2.20
CA TRP A 211 -7.93 25.53 2.57
C TRP A 211 -8.08 26.60 3.64
N ALA A 212 -7.34 26.46 4.73
CA ALA A 212 -7.06 27.54 5.68
C ALA A 212 -5.54 27.75 5.73
N GLU A 213 -5.09 29.00 5.90
CA GLU A 213 -3.68 29.26 6.18
C GLU A 213 -3.30 28.66 7.55
N PRO A 214 -2.09 28.11 7.72
CA PRO A 214 -1.65 27.63 9.02
C PRO A 214 -1.63 28.79 10.01
N ALA A 215 -1.92 28.51 11.29
CA ALA A 215 -1.81 29.52 12.33
C ALA A 215 -0.37 30.11 12.33
N PRO A 216 -0.22 31.43 12.55
CA PRO A 216 1.10 32.02 12.72
C PRO A 216 1.89 31.25 13.79
N VAL A 217 3.13 30.88 13.47
CA VAL A 217 4.04 30.34 14.48
C VAL A 217 4.40 31.52 15.37
N GLU A 218 3.82 31.58 16.56
CA GLU A 218 4.23 32.54 17.59
C GLU A 218 5.74 32.41 17.79
N PRO A 219 6.51 33.52 17.79
CA PRO A 219 7.95 33.45 17.99
C PRO A 219 8.23 32.76 19.32
N SER A 220 9.01 31.68 19.27
CA SER A 220 9.53 31.02 20.45
C SER A 220 10.34 32.05 21.24
N ASN A 221 9.79 32.51 22.36
CA ASN A 221 10.53 33.25 23.39
C ASN A 221 11.53 32.27 24.02
N ALA A 222 12.62 31.99 23.31
CA ALA A 222 13.80 31.36 23.85
C ALA A 222 14.76 32.48 24.26
N GLU A 223 14.73 32.79 25.55
CA GLU A 223 15.80 33.50 26.26
C GLU A 223 17.05 32.62 26.40
#